data_AF-A0A7L1UE66-F1
#
_entry.id   AF-A0A7L1UE66-F1
#
_cell.length_a   1.000
_cell.length_b   1.000
_cell.length_c   1.000
_cell.angle_alpha   90.00
_cell.angle_beta   90.00
_cell.angle_gamma   90.00
#
_symmetry.space_group_name_H-M   'P 1'
#
loop_
_entity.id
_entity.type
_entity.pdbx_description
1 polymer ?
#
loop_
_entity_poly.entity_id
_entity_poly.type
_entity_poly.pdbx_seq_one_letter_code
_entity_poly.pdbx_strand_id
1 'polypeptide(L)'
;CQIVGCDHQLGSAVKEDNCGVCNGDGSTCRLVRGQYKSQLSASKLDDTVVAIPYGSRQVRLVLKGPDHLYLETKTLQGVKSENNLSTTGSFLVENSSIDFQKFPDKEILRISGPLTADFTIKIHYAGAADSSVQFIFYQPIIHRWRETDFFPCSASCGGGYQLTSAECFDLRSNRVVADQYCHYYPENIKPKPKLQECNLDPCPASDGYKQIMPYDLYHPLPRWESTPWTACSSSCGGGIQSRSVSCVEEDIQGHISPVEEWKCMYTPKMPVVQPCNIFDCPKWLAQEWSPCTVTCGQGLRYRVVLCIDHRGLHTGGCSTKTKPHIKEECVVPTPCYKPKEKLPVEAKLPWYKQAQELEEGTALSEEPSFIPEAWSTCSVTCGVGSQMRLVKCQVLLSFSQSVADLPIDECEGPKPVSQRACYSGPCSGEATEYPPEETQLLYGSLQEFDELYDWEYEGFTECSESCGGGVQEAVVICLKKQTREIADETLCVSSRRPPQLLKACSLDPCPPR
;
A
#
# COMPACT_ATOMS: atom_id res chain seq x y z
N CYS A 1 23.35 -54.84 51.68
CA CYS A 1 22.15 -54.18 51.15
C CYS A 1 21.97 -54.60 49.69
N GLN A 2 20.78 -55.02 49.28
CA GLN A 2 20.45 -55.20 47.87
C GLN A 2 19.86 -53.90 47.34
N ILE A 3 20.14 -53.55 46.08
CA ILE A 3 19.52 -52.40 45.43
C ILE A 3 18.02 -52.66 45.27
N VAL A 4 17.19 -51.64 45.46
CA VAL A 4 15.76 -51.69 45.17
C VAL A 4 15.57 -51.05 43.80
N GLY A 5 14.99 -51.79 42.86
CA GLY A 5 14.62 -51.24 41.55
C GLY A 5 13.46 -50.25 41.69
N CYS A 6 13.21 -49.44 40.66
CA CYS A 6 12.08 -48.51 40.66
C CYS A 6 10.70 -49.20 40.69
N ASP A 7 10.68 -50.52 40.47
CA ASP A 7 9.53 -51.42 40.60
C ASP A 7 9.27 -51.86 42.04
N HIS A 8 10.03 -51.29 42.99
CA HIS A 8 10.01 -51.60 44.43
C HIS A 8 10.41 -53.05 44.74
N GLN A 9 11.12 -53.72 43.83
CA GLN A 9 11.62 -55.09 44.04
C GLN A 9 13.10 -55.09 44.46
N LEU A 10 13.42 -55.90 45.47
CA LEU A 10 14.78 -56.11 45.94
C LEU A 10 15.59 -56.91 44.92
N GLY A 11 16.77 -56.42 44.54
CA GLY A 11 17.65 -57.03 43.55
C GLY A 11 17.26 -56.75 42.09
N SER A 12 16.21 -55.95 41.86
CA SER A 12 15.81 -55.53 40.52
C SER A 12 16.77 -54.48 39.95
N ALA A 13 17.22 -54.70 38.71
CA ALA A 13 18.11 -53.78 37.98
C ALA A 13 17.34 -52.67 37.24
N VAL A 14 16.02 -52.63 37.39
CA VAL A 14 15.12 -51.72 36.67
C VAL A 14 15.26 -50.30 37.22
N LYS A 15 15.47 -49.33 36.32
CA LYS A 15 15.67 -47.92 36.63
C LYS A 15 14.55 -47.06 36.03
N GLU A 16 14.34 -45.90 36.62
CA GLU A 16 13.49 -44.87 36.01
C GLU A 16 14.13 -44.35 34.72
N ASP A 17 13.29 -44.03 33.74
CA ASP A 17 13.71 -43.23 32.59
C ASP A 17 13.97 -41.76 32.99
N ASN A 18 14.43 -40.94 32.05
CA ASN A 18 14.70 -39.52 32.31
C ASN A 18 13.43 -38.70 32.65
N CYS A 19 12.25 -39.25 32.37
CA CYS A 19 10.93 -38.67 32.65
C CYS A 19 10.39 -39.07 34.03
N GLY A 20 11.04 -40.03 34.70
CA GLY A 20 10.61 -40.54 36.00
C GLY A 20 9.63 -41.71 35.95
N VAL A 21 9.54 -42.40 34.81
CA VAL A 21 8.71 -43.59 34.65
C VAL A 21 9.59 -44.83 34.81
N CYS A 22 9.21 -45.72 35.72
CA CYS A 22 9.93 -46.97 35.93
C CYS A 22 9.84 -47.87 34.70
N ASN A 23 10.98 -48.33 34.17
CA ASN A 23 11.06 -49.09 32.92
C ASN A 23 10.43 -48.36 31.71
N GLY A 24 10.41 -47.02 31.75
CA GLY A 24 9.88 -46.20 30.67
C GLY A 24 10.81 -46.11 29.47
N ASP A 25 10.25 -45.71 28.33
CA ASP A 25 10.96 -45.51 27.07
C ASP A 25 11.42 -44.05 26.85
N GLY A 26 11.13 -43.15 27.80
CA GLY A 26 11.43 -41.72 27.70
C GLY A 26 10.46 -40.92 26.83
N SER A 27 9.33 -41.49 26.39
CA SER A 27 8.35 -40.81 25.51
C SER A 27 7.38 -39.88 26.24
N THR A 28 7.35 -39.91 27.58
CA THR A 28 6.39 -39.17 28.41
C THR A 28 6.84 -37.74 28.74
N CYS A 29 8.06 -37.38 28.38
CA CYS A 29 8.63 -36.05 28.56
C CYS A 29 9.46 -35.65 27.35
N ARG A 30 9.71 -34.34 27.20
CA ARG A 30 10.59 -33.80 26.16
C ARG A 30 11.85 -33.21 26.77
N LEU A 31 12.95 -33.34 26.05
CA LEU A 31 14.21 -32.70 26.42
C LEU A 31 14.20 -31.23 25.99
N VAL A 32 14.26 -30.32 26.94
CA VAL A 32 14.46 -28.89 26.69
C VAL A 32 15.92 -28.57 26.94
N ARG A 33 16.60 -28.03 25.93
CA ARG A 33 17.98 -27.56 26.05
C ARG A 33 18.13 -26.20 25.37
N GLY A 34 18.95 -25.34 25.93
CA GLY A 34 19.18 -24.02 25.37
C GLY A 34 20.42 -23.36 25.93
N GLN A 35 20.76 -22.23 25.32
CA GLN A 35 21.83 -21.37 25.80
C GLN A 35 21.33 -19.93 25.76
N TYR A 36 21.46 -19.26 26.89
CA TYR A 36 21.20 -17.84 27.04
C TYR A 36 22.53 -17.10 27.13
N LYS A 37 22.61 -15.92 26.52
CA LYS A 37 23.76 -15.01 26.61
C LYS A 37 23.27 -13.70 27.20
N SER A 38 23.90 -13.25 28.28
CA SER A 38 23.64 -11.92 28.83
C SER A 38 23.96 -10.86 27.79
N GLN A 39 23.11 -9.85 27.63
CA GLN A 39 23.47 -8.63 26.92
C GLN A 39 23.63 -7.50 27.95
N LEU A 40 24.79 -6.85 27.95
CA LEU A 40 25.06 -5.65 28.74
C LEU A 40 24.06 -4.56 28.35
N SER A 41 23.03 -4.34 29.17
CA SER A 41 22.09 -3.24 29.02
C SER A 41 22.14 -2.37 30.28
N ALA A 42 22.39 -1.07 30.13
CA ALA A 42 22.63 -0.14 31.23
C ALA A 42 21.40 0.10 32.14
N SER A 43 20.24 -0.48 31.83
CA SER A 43 18.95 -0.21 32.48
C SER A 43 18.26 -1.44 33.10
N LYS A 44 18.82 -2.65 32.99
CA LYS A 44 18.25 -3.86 33.61
C LYS A 44 19.23 -4.42 34.64
N LEU A 45 18.76 -4.65 35.86
CA LEU A 45 19.52 -5.32 36.92
C LEU A 45 19.44 -6.85 36.77
N ASP A 46 18.32 -7.34 36.23
CA ASP A 46 17.99 -8.76 36.16
C ASP A 46 17.42 -9.10 34.77
N ASP A 47 17.68 -10.32 34.30
CA ASP A 47 16.99 -10.86 33.13
C ASP A 47 16.57 -12.32 33.33
N THR A 48 15.48 -12.70 32.68
CA THR A 48 14.92 -14.05 32.80
C THR A 48 15.57 -14.98 31.78
N VAL A 49 16.22 -16.02 32.28
CA VAL A 49 16.92 -17.02 31.45
C VAL A 49 15.94 -18.04 30.89
N VAL A 50 15.18 -18.69 31.78
CA VAL A 50 14.25 -19.76 31.42
C VAL A 50 13.20 -19.95 32.51
N ALA A 51 11.97 -20.21 32.08
CA ALA A 51 10.90 -20.70 32.95
C ALA A 51 10.78 -22.21 32.79
N ILE A 52 10.84 -22.92 33.91
CA ILE A 52 10.81 -24.38 34.00
C ILE A 52 9.49 -24.76 34.68
N PRO A 53 8.56 -25.40 33.95
CA PRO A 53 7.24 -25.67 34.46
C PRO A 53 7.23 -26.79 35.50
N TYR A 54 6.18 -26.79 36.32
CA TYR A 54 5.81 -27.84 37.25
C TYR A 54 5.97 -29.25 36.65
N GLY A 55 6.50 -30.18 37.45
CA GLY A 55 6.69 -31.57 37.07
C GLY A 55 7.94 -31.85 36.24
N SER A 56 8.72 -30.83 35.85
CA SER A 56 9.99 -31.04 35.15
C SER A 56 11.00 -31.81 36.03
N ARG A 57 11.89 -32.56 35.39
CA ARG A 57 12.90 -33.40 36.04
C ARG A 57 14.30 -33.17 35.48
N GLN A 58 15.30 -33.57 36.26
CA GLN A 58 16.72 -33.55 35.86
C GLN A 58 17.16 -32.19 35.32
N VAL A 59 16.76 -31.13 36.00
CA VAL A 59 17.13 -29.76 35.66
C VAL A 59 18.62 -29.57 35.95
N ARG A 60 19.35 -29.06 34.97
CA ARG A 60 20.75 -28.69 35.13
C ARG A 60 21.01 -27.37 34.41
N LEU A 61 21.49 -26.39 35.15
CA LEU A 61 21.97 -25.12 34.63
C LEU A 61 23.44 -24.94 34.94
N VAL A 62 24.16 -24.38 33.98
CA VAL A 62 25.58 -24.05 34.08
C VAL A 62 25.75 -22.62 33.61
N LEU A 63 25.96 -21.71 34.55
CA LEU A 63 26.35 -20.33 34.30
C LEU A 63 27.88 -20.26 34.22
N LYS A 64 28.40 -19.63 33.18
CA LYS A 64 29.82 -19.29 33.03
C LYS A 64 29.92 -17.79 32.81
N GLY A 65 30.65 -17.10 33.68
CA GLY A 65 30.78 -15.64 33.64
C GLY A 65 30.71 -15.01 35.02
N PRO A 66 30.76 -13.68 35.09
CA PRO A 66 30.74 -12.93 36.35
C PRO A 66 29.36 -12.82 37.00
N ASP A 67 28.27 -13.09 36.27
CA ASP A 67 26.91 -12.94 36.79
C ASP A 67 26.55 -14.03 37.81
N HIS A 68 25.40 -13.87 38.49
CA HIS A 68 24.91 -14.82 39.48
C HIS A 68 23.51 -15.33 39.15
N LEU A 69 23.27 -16.63 39.39
CA LEU A 69 21.95 -17.25 39.24
C LEU A 69 21.01 -16.86 40.39
N TYR A 70 19.76 -16.57 40.03
CA TYR A 70 18.67 -16.29 40.97
C TYR A 70 17.45 -17.14 40.64
N LEU A 71 16.73 -17.61 41.66
CA LEU A 71 15.52 -18.40 41.47
C LEU A 71 14.30 -17.73 42.06
N GLU A 72 13.27 -17.65 41.24
CA GLU A 72 11.90 -17.41 41.67
C GLU A 72 11.09 -18.68 41.49
N THR A 73 10.31 -19.04 42.50
CA THR A 73 9.34 -20.12 42.42
C THR A 73 7.93 -19.55 42.46
N LYS A 74 7.02 -20.18 41.72
CA LYS A 74 5.59 -19.87 41.74
C LYS A 74 4.82 -21.17 41.90
N THR A 75 4.14 -21.34 43.03
CA THR A 75 3.32 -22.52 43.26
C THR A 75 2.07 -22.51 42.38
N LEU A 76 1.40 -23.66 42.22
CA LEU A 76 0.13 -23.75 41.48
C LEU A 76 -0.98 -22.86 42.09
N GLN A 77 -0.87 -22.49 43.37
CA GLN A 77 -1.76 -21.56 44.07
C GLN A 77 -1.39 -20.09 43.84
N GLY A 78 -0.35 -19.81 43.06
CA GLY A 78 0.11 -18.47 42.71
C GLY A 78 1.04 -17.82 43.73
N VAL A 79 1.43 -18.53 44.80
CA VAL A 79 2.37 -18.02 45.80
C VAL A 79 3.76 -17.94 45.19
N LYS A 80 4.37 -16.75 45.25
CA LYS A 80 5.74 -16.52 44.79
C LYS A 80 6.71 -16.57 45.96
N SER A 81 7.84 -17.22 45.77
CA SER A 81 8.95 -17.26 46.72
C SER A 81 10.25 -17.02 45.97
N GLU A 82 11.12 -16.19 46.54
CA GLU A 82 12.41 -15.87 45.94
C GLU A 82 13.53 -16.45 46.81
N ASN A 83 14.48 -17.12 46.17
CA ASN A 83 15.56 -17.81 46.87
C ASN A 83 16.91 -17.42 46.27
N ASN A 84 17.72 -16.75 47.09
CA ASN A 84 19.06 -16.33 46.70
C ASN A 84 20.09 -17.44 47.03
N LEU A 85 20.75 -17.96 46.01
CA LEU A 85 21.75 -19.02 46.15
C LEU A 85 23.15 -18.43 46.30
N SER A 86 23.52 -18.10 47.53
CA SER A 86 24.83 -17.50 47.82
C SER A 86 25.93 -18.54 48.08
N THR A 87 25.58 -19.70 48.65
CA THR A 87 26.52 -20.70 49.17
C THR A 87 26.31 -22.06 48.51
N THR A 88 27.40 -22.79 48.25
CA THR A 88 27.35 -24.18 47.76
C THR A 88 26.67 -25.08 48.80
N GLY A 89 25.65 -25.82 48.38
CA GLY A 89 24.88 -26.69 49.26
C GLY A 89 23.66 -27.28 48.59
N SER A 90 22.95 -28.14 49.35
CA SER A 90 21.66 -28.70 48.96
C SER A 90 20.56 -27.99 49.75
N PHE A 91 19.59 -27.41 49.03
CA PHE A 91 18.50 -26.62 49.57
C PHE A 91 17.16 -27.28 49.25
N LEU A 92 16.22 -27.26 50.18
CA LEU A 92 14.85 -27.68 49.93
C LEU A 92 14.00 -26.44 49.67
N VAL A 93 13.51 -26.27 48.44
CA VAL A 93 12.65 -25.15 48.06
C VAL A 93 11.33 -25.70 47.54
N GLU A 94 10.21 -25.38 48.20
CA GLU A 94 8.87 -25.87 47.86
C GLU A 94 8.77 -27.41 47.76
N ASN A 95 9.53 -28.18 48.55
CA ASN A 95 9.69 -29.65 48.44
C ASN A 95 10.48 -30.16 47.22
N SER A 96 11.12 -29.27 46.46
CA SER A 96 12.10 -29.64 45.44
C SER A 96 13.52 -29.54 46.01
N SER A 97 14.33 -30.60 45.87
CA SER A 97 15.73 -30.62 46.32
C SER A 97 16.63 -29.98 45.26
N ILE A 98 17.27 -28.89 45.62
CA ILE A 98 18.14 -28.09 44.76
C ILE A 98 19.59 -28.24 45.22
N ASP A 99 20.45 -28.74 44.35
CA ASP A 99 21.89 -28.78 44.57
C ASP A 99 22.55 -27.62 43.83
N PHE A 100 23.14 -26.69 44.56
CA PHE A 100 23.86 -25.55 44.01
C PHE A 100 25.35 -25.64 44.31
N GLN A 101 26.18 -25.41 43.30
CA GLN A 101 27.63 -25.39 43.41
C GLN A 101 28.18 -24.11 42.79
N LYS A 102 28.79 -23.29 43.64
CA LYS A 102 29.46 -22.05 43.25
C LYS A 102 30.97 -22.29 43.13
N PHE A 103 31.51 -22.04 41.94
CA PHE A 103 32.94 -22.03 41.64
C PHE A 103 33.36 -20.59 41.24
N PRO A 104 34.67 -20.28 41.19
CA PRO A 104 35.14 -18.93 40.86
C PRO A 104 34.75 -18.45 39.46
N ASP A 105 34.61 -19.37 38.51
CA ASP A 105 34.39 -19.11 37.08
C ASP A 105 33.03 -19.60 36.56
N LYS A 106 32.26 -20.31 37.39
CA LYS A 106 30.99 -20.93 37.01
C LYS A 106 30.08 -21.22 38.20
N GLU A 107 28.78 -21.20 37.94
CA GLU A 107 27.76 -21.67 38.89
C GLU A 107 26.98 -22.83 38.27
N ILE A 108 26.74 -23.88 39.06
CA ILE A 108 26.03 -25.08 38.62
C ILE A 108 24.83 -25.30 39.53
N LEU A 109 23.65 -25.35 38.93
CA LEU A 109 22.39 -25.65 39.59
C LEU A 109 21.87 -26.99 39.09
N ARG A 110 21.52 -27.91 40.00
CA ARG A 110 20.93 -29.21 39.68
C ARG A 110 19.67 -29.44 40.49
N ILE A 111 18.63 -29.94 39.84
CA ILE A 111 17.39 -30.34 40.49
C ILE A 111 16.99 -31.69 39.91
N SER A 112 17.04 -32.74 40.72
CA SER A 112 16.66 -34.10 40.31
C SER A 112 15.18 -34.17 39.93
N GLY A 113 14.32 -33.43 40.64
CA GLY A 113 12.88 -33.34 40.41
C GLY A 113 12.10 -34.54 40.96
N PRO A 114 10.77 -34.61 40.72
CA PRO A 114 9.96 -33.68 39.95
C PRO A 114 9.77 -32.32 40.64
N LEU A 115 9.74 -31.24 39.85
CA LEU A 115 9.41 -29.92 40.37
C LEU A 115 7.97 -29.86 40.88
N THR A 116 7.78 -29.28 42.04
CA THR A 116 6.50 -29.09 42.74
C THR A 116 5.88 -27.71 42.53
N ALA A 117 6.59 -26.82 41.84
CA ALA A 117 6.18 -25.47 41.50
C ALA A 117 6.77 -25.11 40.12
N ASP A 118 6.34 -23.98 39.54
CA ASP A 118 7.02 -23.39 38.38
C ASP A 118 8.27 -22.64 38.85
N PHE A 119 9.41 -22.91 38.23
CA PHE A 119 10.70 -22.28 38.57
C PHE A 119 11.10 -21.32 37.47
N THR A 120 11.27 -20.05 37.79
CA THR A 120 11.80 -19.03 36.88
C THR A 120 13.24 -18.74 37.27
N ILE A 121 14.16 -19.08 36.37
CA ILE A 121 15.58 -18.78 36.57
C ILE A 121 15.88 -17.41 36.00
N LYS A 122 16.43 -16.54 36.84
CA LYS A 122 16.92 -15.22 36.47
C LYS A 122 18.43 -15.15 36.67
N ILE A 123 19.05 -14.16 36.03
CA ILE A 123 20.43 -13.77 36.30
C ILE A 123 20.45 -12.34 36.83
N HIS A 124 21.29 -12.10 37.84
CA HIS A 124 21.65 -10.75 38.27
C HIS A 124 22.99 -10.37 37.62
N TYR A 125 23.04 -9.19 37.00
CA TYR A 125 24.26 -8.70 36.39
C TYR A 125 25.25 -8.21 37.45
N ALA A 126 26.45 -8.79 37.48
CA ALA A 126 27.47 -8.46 38.48
C ALA A 126 28.81 -8.01 37.87
N GLY A 127 29.01 -8.14 36.55
CA GLY A 127 30.29 -7.83 35.90
C GLY A 127 30.19 -7.08 34.58
N ALA A 128 31.36 -6.64 34.08
CA ALA A 128 31.53 -5.93 32.81
C ALA A 128 31.75 -6.87 31.61
N ALA A 129 31.66 -8.19 31.80
CA ALA A 129 31.90 -9.20 30.77
C ALA A 129 30.64 -10.06 30.56
N ASP A 130 30.48 -10.58 29.35
CA ASP A 130 29.32 -11.42 29.00
C ASP A 130 29.36 -12.76 29.74
N SER A 131 28.23 -13.12 30.34
CA SER A 131 27.95 -14.44 30.87
C SER A 131 27.12 -15.29 29.91
N SER A 132 27.29 -16.60 30.00
CA SER A 132 26.47 -17.56 29.27
C SER A 132 25.89 -18.61 30.20
N VAL A 133 24.58 -18.85 30.07
CA VAL A 133 23.88 -19.90 30.81
C VAL A 133 23.48 -21.00 29.85
N GLN A 134 23.98 -22.20 30.09
CA GLN A 134 23.51 -23.41 29.42
C GLN A 134 22.53 -24.14 30.34
N PHE A 135 21.37 -24.50 29.81
CA PHE A 135 20.35 -25.21 30.58
C PHE A 135 19.86 -26.44 29.84
N ILE A 136 19.52 -27.45 30.62
CA ILE A 136 18.92 -28.70 30.15
C ILE A 136 17.95 -29.22 31.21
N PHE A 137 16.76 -29.63 30.80
CA PHE A 137 15.77 -30.27 31.68
C PHE A 137 14.79 -31.11 30.88
N TYR A 138 14.12 -32.04 31.55
CA TYR A 138 13.07 -32.85 30.96
C TYR A 138 11.71 -32.34 31.39
N GLN A 139 10.91 -31.89 30.44
CA GLN A 139 9.59 -31.34 30.67
C GLN A 139 8.51 -32.41 30.42
N PRO A 140 7.59 -32.68 31.35
CA PRO A 140 6.52 -33.66 31.14
C PRO A 140 5.58 -33.21 30.01
N ILE A 141 5.19 -34.16 29.16
CA ILE A 141 4.17 -33.94 28.13
C ILE A 141 2.81 -34.13 28.81
N ILE A 142 2.07 -33.03 28.99
CA ILE A 142 0.75 -33.06 29.65
C ILE A 142 -0.36 -33.13 28.61
N HIS A 143 -0.21 -32.41 27.50
CA HIS A 143 -1.19 -32.34 26.42
C HIS A 143 -0.56 -32.78 25.11
N ARG A 144 -1.30 -33.54 24.31
CA ARG A 144 -0.87 -33.94 22.97
C ARG A 144 -2.03 -33.89 21.98
N TRP A 145 -1.71 -33.63 20.72
CA TRP A 145 -2.70 -33.79 19.66
C TRP A 145 -2.99 -35.27 19.42
N ARG A 146 -4.27 -35.57 19.21
CA ARG A 146 -4.76 -36.87 18.78
C ARG A 146 -5.65 -36.69 17.57
N GLU A 147 -5.48 -37.55 16.58
CA GLU A 147 -6.37 -37.63 15.43
C GLU A 147 -7.68 -38.32 15.83
N THR A 148 -8.81 -37.77 15.39
CA THR A 148 -10.14 -38.37 15.61
C THR A 148 -10.41 -39.46 14.58
N ASP A 149 -11.42 -40.29 14.84
CA ASP A 149 -12.00 -41.13 13.81
C ASP A 149 -12.61 -40.27 12.68
N PHE A 150 -12.89 -40.92 11.55
CA PHE A 150 -13.56 -40.28 10.44
C PHE A 150 -14.96 -39.83 10.85
N PHE A 151 -15.32 -38.59 10.49
CA PHE A 151 -16.70 -38.13 10.58
C PHE A 151 -17.61 -38.94 9.64
N PRO A 152 -18.93 -38.97 9.92
CA PRO A 152 -19.90 -39.55 9.00
C PRO A 152 -19.73 -38.99 7.57
N CYS A 153 -19.93 -39.85 6.58
CA CYS A 153 -19.81 -39.48 5.17
C CYS A 153 -20.75 -38.32 4.81
N SER A 154 -20.29 -37.37 4.01
CA SER A 154 -21.09 -36.21 3.56
C SER A 154 -22.32 -36.60 2.75
N ALA A 155 -22.29 -37.75 2.07
CA ALA A 155 -23.41 -38.31 1.32
C ALA A 155 -23.66 -39.76 1.72
N SER A 156 -24.91 -40.20 1.74
CA SER A 156 -25.28 -41.60 2.02
C SER A 156 -25.14 -42.53 0.81
N CYS A 157 -25.07 -41.98 -0.40
CA CYS A 157 -24.93 -42.69 -1.67
C CYS A 157 -24.51 -41.68 -2.76
N GLY A 158 -24.06 -42.17 -3.92
CA GLY A 158 -23.69 -41.32 -5.07
C GLY A 158 -22.32 -40.65 -4.98
N GLY A 159 -21.49 -41.05 -4.02
CA GLY A 159 -20.15 -40.52 -3.81
C GLY A 159 -20.11 -39.31 -2.87
N GLY A 160 -19.58 -39.54 -1.67
CA GLY A 160 -19.31 -38.52 -0.66
C GLY A 160 -17.87 -38.59 -0.17
N TYR A 161 -17.59 -37.77 0.85
CA TYR A 161 -16.28 -37.70 1.47
C TYR A 161 -16.40 -37.70 3.00
N GLN A 162 -15.36 -38.20 3.65
CA GLN A 162 -15.19 -38.14 5.10
C GLN A 162 -13.82 -37.58 5.43
N LEU A 163 -13.74 -36.85 6.53
CA LEU A 163 -12.53 -36.20 7.01
C LEU A 163 -12.22 -36.66 8.43
N THR A 164 -10.95 -36.71 8.80
CA THR A 164 -10.53 -36.74 10.21
C THR A 164 -10.32 -35.32 10.72
N SER A 165 -10.44 -35.13 12.04
CA SER A 165 -9.99 -33.91 12.71
C SER A 165 -8.90 -34.21 13.72
N ALA A 166 -8.43 -33.18 14.41
CA ALA A 166 -7.46 -33.31 15.48
C ALA A 166 -7.95 -32.55 16.71
N GLU A 167 -7.90 -33.26 17.84
CA GLU A 167 -8.33 -32.76 19.14
C GLU A 167 -7.14 -32.74 20.10
N CYS A 168 -7.12 -31.73 20.97
CA CYS A 168 -6.13 -31.65 22.04
C CYS A 168 -6.56 -32.49 23.23
N PHE A 169 -5.68 -33.39 23.68
CA PHE A 169 -5.99 -34.36 24.70
C PHE A 169 -5.05 -34.23 25.91
N ASP A 170 -5.62 -34.18 27.11
CA ASP A 170 -4.86 -34.22 28.37
C ASP A 170 -4.57 -35.68 28.74
N LEU A 171 -3.28 -36.00 28.81
CA LEU A 171 -2.78 -37.35 29.09
C LEU A 171 -3.05 -37.80 30.52
N ARG A 172 -3.26 -36.88 31.47
CA ARG A 172 -3.51 -37.22 32.88
C ARG A 172 -4.98 -37.52 33.14
N SER A 173 -5.87 -36.69 32.61
CA SER A 173 -7.31 -36.82 32.80
C SER A 173 -7.98 -37.70 31.74
N ASN A 174 -7.27 -38.00 30.65
CA ASN A 174 -7.79 -38.70 29.48
C ASN A 174 -9.04 -38.00 28.92
N ARG A 175 -9.00 -36.66 28.84
CA ARG A 175 -10.09 -35.81 28.36
C ARG A 175 -9.64 -34.86 27.26
N VAL A 176 -10.59 -34.52 26.40
CA VAL A 176 -10.43 -33.47 25.38
C VAL A 176 -10.41 -32.12 26.11
N VAL A 177 -9.39 -31.32 25.83
CA VAL A 177 -9.23 -29.96 26.34
C VAL A 177 -9.17 -28.99 25.17
N ALA A 178 -9.25 -27.69 25.45
CA ALA A 178 -9.17 -26.67 24.41
C ALA A 178 -7.83 -26.73 23.65
N ASP A 179 -7.87 -26.47 22.35
CA ASP A 179 -6.72 -26.49 21.43
C ASP A 179 -5.49 -25.72 21.96
N GLN A 180 -5.70 -24.61 22.66
CA GLN A 180 -4.63 -23.75 23.20
C GLN A 180 -3.64 -24.51 24.11
N TYR A 181 -4.10 -25.52 24.84
CA TYR A 181 -3.23 -26.30 25.74
C TYR A 181 -2.21 -27.17 24.99
N CYS A 182 -2.48 -27.52 23.73
CA CYS A 182 -1.57 -28.27 22.88
C CYS A 182 -0.57 -27.40 22.11
N HIS A 183 -0.72 -26.06 22.14
CA HIS A 183 0.22 -25.13 21.49
C HIS A 183 1.48 -24.85 22.32
N TYR A 184 1.68 -25.56 23.44
CA TYR A 184 2.75 -25.28 24.39
C TYR A 184 4.16 -25.54 23.84
N TYR A 185 4.33 -26.45 22.88
CA TYR A 185 5.65 -26.81 22.34
C TYR A 185 5.63 -27.11 20.84
N PRO A 186 6.72 -26.77 20.11
CA PRO A 186 6.73 -26.78 18.64
C PRO A 186 6.66 -28.17 18.03
N GLU A 187 7.06 -29.22 18.77
CA GLU A 187 6.98 -30.61 18.30
C GLU A 187 5.54 -31.15 18.32
N ASN A 188 4.61 -30.53 19.07
CA ASN A 188 3.20 -30.91 19.11
C ASN A 188 2.42 -30.30 17.95
N ILE A 189 2.69 -30.79 16.74
CA ILE A 189 2.06 -30.26 15.53
C ILE A 189 0.65 -30.85 15.40
N LYS A 190 -0.36 -29.99 15.23
CA LYS A 190 -1.73 -30.42 14.95
C LYS A 190 -1.75 -31.24 13.65
N PRO A 191 -2.15 -32.53 13.69
CA PRO A 191 -2.26 -33.35 12.49
C PRO A 191 -3.15 -32.69 11.44
N LYS A 192 -2.76 -32.80 10.17
CA LYS A 192 -3.61 -32.38 9.06
C LYS A 192 -4.76 -33.38 8.91
N PRO A 193 -5.96 -32.91 8.57
CA PRO A 193 -7.10 -33.78 8.33
C PRO A 193 -6.80 -34.72 7.15
N LYS A 194 -7.17 -35.98 7.30
CA LYS A 194 -7.11 -36.96 6.21
C LYS A 194 -8.44 -36.99 5.49
N LEU A 195 -8.38 -36.98 4.17
CA LEU A 195 -9.54 -37.11 3.29
C LEU A 195 -9.67 -38.55 2.81
N GLN A 196 -10.89 -39.08 2.86
CA GLN A 196 -11.23 -40.37 2.28
C GLN A 196 -12.59 -40.29 1.58
N GLU A 197 -12.70 -40.89 0.39
CA GLU A 197 -13.95 -41.03 -0.35
C GLU A 197 -14.80 -42.16 0.24
N CYS A 198 -16.11 -41.97 0.28
CA CYS A 198 -17.06 -42.92 0.88
C CYS A 198 -18.38 -42.97 0.08
N ASN A 199 -19.14 -44.05 0.27
CA ASN A 199 -20.49 -44.24 -0.30
C ASN A 199 -20.56 -44.00 -1.82
N LEU A 200 -19.64 -44.60 -2.57
CA LEU A 200 -19.55 -44.51 -4.04
C LEU A 200 -20.67 -45.27 -4.76
N ASP A 201 -21.47 -46.05 -4.03
CA ASP A 201 -22.58 -46.79 -4.62
C ASP A 201 -23.68 -45.85 -5.13
N PRO A 202 -24.24 -46.10 -6.32
CA PRO A 202 -25.31 -45.27 -6.86
C PRO A 202 -26.53 -45.26 -5.95
N CYS A 203 -27.15 -44.09 -5.78
CA CYS A 203 -28.36 -43.96 -4.97
C CYS A 203 -29.52 -44.80 -5.55
N PRO A 204 -30.29 -45.52 -4.72
CA PRO A 204 -31.47 -46.22 -5.18
C PRO A 204 -32.47 -45.22 -5.75
N ALA A 205 -32.93 -45.48 -6.98
CA ALA A 205 -33.85 -44.61 -7.68
C ALA A 205 -35.19 -44.50 -6.93
N SER A 206 -35.58 -43.28 -6.59
CA SER A 206 -37.00 -42.93 -6.62
C SER A 206 -37.37 -42.87 -8.12
N ASP A 207 -38.05 -43.91 -8.60
CA ASP A 207 -38.91 -43.82 -9.79
C ASP A 207 -38.19 -43.58 -11.14
N GLY A 208 -37.49 -44.62 -11.63
CA GLY A 208 -37.66 -45.10 -13.01
C GLY A 208 -37.47 -44.18 -14.23
N TYR A 209 -36.77 -43.03 -14.16
CA TYR A 209 -36.43 -42.26 -15.36
C TYR A 209 -34.99 -41.71 -15.30
N LYS A 210 -34.11 -42.28 -16.14
CA LYS A 210 -32.75 -41.78 -16.38
C LYS A 210 -32.80 -40.69 -17.47
N GLN A 211 -32.77 -39.43 -17.06
CA GLN A 211 -31.76 -38.54 -17.61
C GLN A 211 -30.59 -38.61 -16.65
N ILE A 212 -29.41 -38.99 -17.14
CA ILE A 212 -28.17 -38.81 -16.40
C ILE A 212 -28.02 -37.28 -16.30
N MET A 213 -28.47 -36.72 -15.18
CA MET A 213 -28.30 -35.30 -14.90
C MET A 213 -26.83 -35.10 -14.49
N PRO A 214 -26.18 -33.99 -14.87
CA PRO A 214 -24.77 -33.74 -14.52
C PRO A 214 -24.45 -33.75 -13.00
N TYR A 215 -25.46 -33.89 -12.14
CA TYR A 215 -25.40 -33.88 -10.68
C TYR A 215 -25.25 -35.27 -10.03
N ASP A 216 -25.19 -36.37 -10.80
CA ASP A 216 -24.76 -37.69 -10.30
C ASP A 216 -23.22 -37.76 -10.04
N LEU A 217 -22.58 -36.61 -9.87
CA LEU A 217 -21.15 -36.44 -9.96
C LEU A 217 -20.62 -35.77 -8.69
N TYR A 218 -20.36 -36.58 -7.65
CA TYR A 218 -19.59 -36.24 -6.44
C TYR A 218 -20.05 -35.01 -5.66
N HIS A 219 -20.35 -35.17 -4.35
CA HIS A 219 -20.43 -34.00 -3.49
C HIS A 219 -19.08 -33.26 -3.52
N PRO A 220 -19.04 -31.97 -3.94
CA PRO A 220 -17.79 -31.27 -4.14
C PRO A 220 -17.05 -31.11 -2.82
N LEU A 221 -15.74 -31.37 -2.85
CA LEU A 221 -14.88 -31.25 -1.67
C LEU A 221 -14.74 -29.77 -1.27
N PRO A 222 -14.67 -29.47 0.04
CA PRO A 222 -14.32 -28.14 0.51
C PRO A 222 -12.99 -27.69 -0.09
N ARG A 223 -12.96 -26.50 -0.67
CA ARG A 223 -11.78 -25.97 -1.40
C ARG A 223 -11.39 -24.59 -0.91
N TRP A 224 -10.12 -24.26 -1.10
CA TRP A 224 -9.65 -22.89 -0.89
C TRP A 224 -10.17 -21.99 -2.01
N GLU A 225 -10.82 -20.90 -1.64
CA GLU A 225 -11.20 -19.82 -2.55
C GLU A 225 -10.49 -18.53 -2.16
N SER A 226 -10.07 -17.76 -3.15
CA SER A 226 -9.37 -16.49 -2.93
C SER A 226 -10.05 -15.34 -3.63
N THR A 227 -10.01 -14.18 -2.99
CA THR A 227 -10.37 -12.90 -3.64
C THR A 227 -9.33 -12.50 -4.68
N PRO A 228 -9.66 -11.57 -5.60
CA PRO A 228 -8.66 -10.92 -6.43
C PRO A 228 -7.58 -10.23 -5.58
N TRP A 229 -6.40 -10.05 -6.17
CA TRP A 229 -5.29 -9.34 -5.54
C TRP A 229 -5.60 -7.86 -5.36
N THR A 230 -5.16 -7.29 -4.25
CA THR A 230 -5.17 -5.84 -4.03
C THR A 230 -4.20 -5.14 -4.99
N ALA A 231 -4.35 -3.82 -5.16
CA ALA A 231 -3.34 -3.02 -5.83
C ALA A 231 -1.95 -3.22 -5.18
N CYS A 232 -0.89 -3.12 -5.99
CA CYS A 232 0.48 -3.25 -5.50
C CYS A 232 0.84 -2.07 -4.58
N SER A 233 1.48 -2.35 -3.46
CA SER A 233 1.92 -1.31 -2.50
C SER A 233 2.97 -0.34 -3.06
N SER A 234 3.67 -0.70 -4.13
CA SER A 234 4.66 0.18 -4.77
C SER A 234 4.55 0.05 -6.29
N SER A 235 4.69 1.17 -7.00
CA SER A 235 4.60 1.20 -8.46
C SER A 235 5.88 0.70 -9.15
N CYS A 236 7.02 0.68 -8.45
CA CYS A 236 8.32 0.21 -8.92
C CYS A 236 9.22 -0.14 -7.73
N GLY A 237 10.34 -0.81 -7.98
CA GLY A 237 11.36 -1.11 -6.97
C GLY A 237 11.05 -2.28 -6.04
N GLY A 238 10.01 -3.06 -6.35
CA GLY A 238 9.53 -4.17 -5.53
C GLY A 238 8.49 -3.73 -4.51
N GLY A 239 7.24 -4.11 -4.79
CA GLY A 239 6.11 -3.99 -3.88
C GLY A 239 5.52 -5.35 -3.53
N ILE A 240 4.50 -5.31 -2.69
CA ILE A 240 3.73 -6.46 -2.23
C ILE A 240 2.25 -6.21 -2.51
N GLN A 241 1.54 -7.24 -2.97
CA GLN A 241 0.08 -7.29 -3.05
C GLN A 241 -0.45 -8.45 -2.21
N SER A 242 -1.66 -8.26 -1.67
CA SER A 242 -2.29 -9.21 -0.75
C SER A 242 -3.68 -9.62 -1.24
N ARG A 243 -4.20 -10.76 -0.77
CA ARG A 243 -5.58 -11.21 -1.01
C ARG A 243 -6.08 -12.02 0.17
N SER A 244 -7.39 -12.08 0.39
CA SER A 244 -7.98 -13.00 1.36
C SER A 244 -8.21 -14.39 0.76
N VAL A 245 -8.02 -15.42 1.58
CA VAL A 245 -8.23 -16.83 1.22
C VAL A 245 -9.10 -17.48 2.30
N SER A 246 -10.25 -18.02 1.91
CA SER A 246 -11.22 -18.70 2.78
C SER A 246 -11.49 -20.13 2.30
N CYS A 247 -11.82 -21.02 3.23
CA CYS A 247 -12.30 -22.36 2.90
C CYS A 247 -13.79 -22.28 2.59
N VAL A 248 -14.22 -22.83 1.46
CA VAL A 248 -15.61 -22.81 1.00
C VAL A 248 -16.09 -24.21 0.62
N GLU A 249 -17.37 -24.44 0.82
CA GLU A 249 -18.07 -25.65 0.41
C GLU A 249 -19.20 -25.27 -0.55
N GLU A 250 -19.43 -26.10 -1.56
CA GLU A 250 -20.44 -25.87 -2.58
C GLU A 250 -21.59 -26.85 -2.37
N ASP A 251 -22.80 -26.33 -2.16
CA ASP A 251 -24.00 -27.14 -1.99
C ASP A 251 -24.41 -27.79 -3.32
N ILE A 252 -25.28 -28.81 -3.26
CA ILE A 252 -25.87 -29.48 -4.44
C ILE A 252 -26.58 -28.54 -5.42
N GLN A 253 -26.95 -27.32 -5.00
CA GLN A 253 -27.57 -26.28 -5.83
C GLN A 253 -26.55 -25.31 -6.44
N GLY A 254 -25.25 -25.54 -6.24
CA GLY A 254 -24.16 -24.66 -6.69
C GLY A 254 -23.93 -23.42 -5.81
N HIS A 255 -24.51 -23.38 -4.60
CA HIS A 255 -24.30 -22.27 -3.67
C HIS A 255 -22.99 -22.45 -2.92
N ILE A 256 -22.11 -21.45 -2.98
CA ILE A 256 -20.82 -21.46 -2.30
C ILE A 256 -20.95 -20.77 -0.94
N SER A 257 -20.67 -21.50 0.13
CA SER A 257 -20.71 -20.99 1.50
C SER A 257 -19.36 -21.12 2.21
N PRO A 258 -18.98 -20.15 3.07
CA PRO A 258 -17.76 -20.25 3.85
C PRO A 258 -17.91 -21.29 4.97
N VAL A 259 -16.91 -22.15 5.12
CA VAL A 259 -16.86 -23.21 6.14
C VAL A 259 -15.60 -23.11 6.99
N GLU A 260 -15.48 -23.95 8.02
CA GLU A 260 -14.31 -23.91 8.88
C GLU A 260 -13.02 -24.24 8.13
N GLU A 261 -11.97 -23.48 8.42
CA GLU A 261 -10.68 -23.56 7.71
C GLU A 261 -10.06 -24.96 7.73
N TRP A 262 -10.26 -25.71 8.81
CA TRP A 262 -9.71 -27.05 8.97
C TRP A 262 -10.21 -28.02 7.90
N LYS A 263 -11.43 -27.85 7.35
CA LYS A 263 -11.96 -28.72 6.30
C LYS A 263 -11.14 -28.69 5.01
N CYS A 264 -10.42 -27.61 4.73
CA CYS A 264 -9.57 -27.47 3.54
C CYS A 264 -8.09 -27.78 3.80
N MET A 265 -7.67 -28.01 5.05
CA MET A 265 -6.24 -28.20 5.40
C MET A 265 -5.62 -29.50 4.86
N TYR A 266 -6.42 -30.39 4.26
CA TYR A 266 -5.93 -31.54 3.50
C TYR A 266 -5.16 -31.09 2.23
N THR A 267 -5.43 -29.89 1.71
CA THR A 267 -4.70 -29.25 0.61
C THR A 267 -3.92 -28.02 1.09
N PRO A 268 -2.80 -27.67 0.43
CA PRO A 268 -2.02 -26.48 0.80
C PRO A 268 -2.83 -25.19 0.61
N LYS A 269 -2.81 -24.33 1.64
CA LYS A 269 -3.46 -23.02 1.59
C LYS A 269 -2.80 -22.15 0.52
N MET A 270 -3.62 -21.47 -0.27
CA MET A 270 -3.13 -20.55 -1.30
C MET A 270 -2.35 -19.36 -0.72
N PRO A 271 -1.37 -18.80 -1.45
CA PRO A 271 -0.59 -17.67 -0.97
C PRO A 271 -1.47 -16.44 -0.80
N VAL A 272 -1.38 -15.82 0.38
CA VAL A 272 -2.10 -14.60 0.80
C VAL A 272 -1.36 -13.35 0.34
N VAL A 273 -0.05 -13.47 0.08
CA VAL A 273 0.85 -12.36 -0.22
C VAL A 273 1.76 -12.76 -1.39
N GLN A 274 1.98 -11.85 -2.35
CA GLN A 274 2.94 -12.06 -3.42
C GLN A 274 3.68 -10.76 -3.79
N PRO A 275 4.93 -10.86 -4.29
CA PRO A 275 5.66 -9.70 -4.78
C PRO A 275 5.03 -9.19 -6.09
N CYS A 276 5.09 -7.88 -6.30
CA CYS A 276 4.62 -7.19 -7.50
C CYS A 276 5.56 -6.03 -7.84
N ASN A 277 5.52 -5.55 -9.08
CA ASN A 277 6.31 -4.39 -9.55
C ASN A 277 7.81 -4.46 -9.19
N ILE A 278 8.43 -5.61 -9.44
CA ILE A 278 9.83 -5.92 -9.11
C ILE A 278 10.82 -5.27 -10.10
N PHE A 279 10.32 -4.44 -11.02
CA PHE A 279 11.16 -3.71 -11.97
C PHE A 279 11.78 -2.47 -11.34
N ASP A 280 12.95 -2.06 -11.84
CA ASP A 280 13.64 -0.86 -11.39
C ASP A 280 12.77 0.41 -11.52
N CYS A 281 12.86 1.29 -10.53
CA CYS A 281 12.26 2.61 -10.61
C CYS A 281 12.94 3.48 -11.67
N PRO A 282 12.20 4.43 -12.28
CA PRO A 282 12.76 5.31 -13.29
C PRO A 282 13.89 6.18 -12.69
N LYS A 283 14.96 6.36 -13.46
CA LYS A 283 16.19 7.05 -13.04
C LYS A 283 16.54 8.18 -14.01
N TRP A 284 17.20 9.21 -13.50
CA TRP A 284 17.75 10.27 -14.33
C TRP A 284 18.97 9.79 -15.09
N LEU A 285 18.92 9.90 -16.42
CA LEU A 285 20.05 9.70 -17.32
C LEU A 285 20.52 11.07 -17.83
N ALA A 286 21.74 11.45 -17.49
CA ALA A 286 22.40 12.63 -18.03
C ALA A 286 23.21 12.26 -19.27
N GLN A 287 22.95 12.95 -20.39
CA GLN A 287 23.70 12.82 -21.62
C GLN A 287 25.06 13.55 -21.53
N GLU A 288 25.89 13.39 -22.57
CA GLU A 288 27.15 14.11 -22.75
C GLU A 288 26.91 15.64 -22.73
N TRP A 289 27.91 16.39 -22.25
CA TRP A 289 27.88 17.85 -22.29
C TRP A 289 28.10 18.38 -23.71
N SER A 290 27.44 19.49 -24.02
CA SER A 290 27.71 20.28 -25.23
C SER A 290 29.12 20.89 -25.18
N PRO A 291 29.66 21.31 -26.33
CA PRO A 291 30.75 22.26 -26.37
C PRO A 291 30.42 23.53 -25.58
N CYS A 292 31.46 24.23 -25.10
CA CYS A 292 31.30 25.50 -24.40
C CYS A 292 30.74 26.56 -25.36
N THR A 293 29.82 27.41 -24.89
CA THR A 293 29.18 28.47 -25.70
C THR A 293 30.16 29.49 -26.26
N VAL A 294 31.32 29.62 -25.63
CA VAL A 294 32.38 30.53 -26.04
C VAL A 294 33.58 29.74 -26.55
N THR A 295 34.33 30.32 -27.46
CA THR A 295 35.63 29.81 -27.92
C THR A 295 36.81 30.44 -27.16
N CYS A 296 36.54 31.38 -26.25
CA CYS A 296 37.51 32.03 -25.40
C CYS A 296 36.89 32.40 -24.03
N GLY A 297 37.66 32.33 -22.95
CA GLY A 297 37.24 32.78 -21.62
C GLY A 297 36.19 31.89 -20.94
N GLN A 298 35.35 32.51 -20.12
CA GLN A 298 34.28 31.83 -19.37
C GLN A 298 33.01 31.72 -20.22
N GLY A 299 32.41 30.54 -20.27
CA GLY A 299 31.13 30.29 -20.92
C GLY A 299 30.32 29.23 -20.20
N LEU A 300 29.27 28.76 -20.86
CA LEU A 300 28.37 27.75 -20.33
C LEU A 300 28.37 26.52 -21.25
N ARG A 301 28.17 25.34 -20.67
CA ARG A 301 27.86 24.11 -21.41
C ARG A 301 26.54 23.54 -20.93
N TYR A 302 25.80 22.93 -21.84
CA TYR A 302 24.47 22.39 -21.61
C TYR A 302 24.47 20.88 -21.81
N ARG A 303 23.57 20.15 -21.15
CA ARG A 303 23.33 18.73 -21.43
C ARG A 303 21.86 18.39 -21.35
N VAL A 304 21.47 17.34 -22.06
CA VAL A 304 20.12 16.78 -21.98
C VAL A 304 20.05 15.81 -20.80
N VAL A 305 18.99 15.91 -20.00
CA VAL A 305 18.74 15.04 -18.85
C VAL A 305 17.35 14.43 -19.02
N LEU A 306 17.28 13.11 -19.16
CA LEU A 306 16.06 12.36 -19.43
C LEU A 306 15.71 11.47 -18.23
N CYS A 307 14.43 11.37 -17.87
CA CYS A 307 13.96 10.38 -16.91
C CYS A 307 13.60 9.09 -17.65
N ILE A 308 14.35 8.02 -17.44
CA ILE A 308 14.17 6.75 -18.16
C ILE A 308 13.60 5.67 -17.26
N ASP A 309 12.60 4.93 -17.75
CA ASP A 309 12.04 3.76 -17.05
C ASP A 309 12.90 2.50 -17.25
N HIS A 310 12.47 1.38 -16.65
CA HIS A 310 13.12 0.07 -16.80
C HIS A 310 13.10 -0.48 -18.24
N ARG A 311 12.31 0.09 -19.15
CA ARG A 311 12.24 -0.26 -20.57
C ARG A 311 13.09 0.68 -21.45
N GLY A 312 13.75 1.66 -20.84
CA GLY A 312 14.56 2.66 -21.54
C GLY A 312 13.74 3.75 -22.21
N LEU A 313 12.45 3.89 -21.88
CA LEU A 313 11.58 4.93 -22.45
C LEU A 313 11.58 6.17 -21.56
N HIS A 314 11.54 7.35 -22.19
CA HIS A 314 11.38 8.61 -21.47
C HIS A 314 9.99 8.69 -20.83
N THR A 315 9.93 8.86 -19.52
CA THR A 315 8.68 8.93 -18.73
C THR A 315 8.79 9.95 -17.60
N GLY A 316 7.67 10.31 -16.98
CA GLY A 316 7.64 11.05 -15.71
C GLY A 316 7.89 10.14 -14.50
N GLY A 317 8.07 10.74 -13.32
CA GLY A 317 8.16 10.01 -12.04
C GLY A 317 9.55 9.89 -11.41
N CYS A 318 10.59 10.44 -12.04
CA CYS A 318 11.88 10.64 -11.37
C CYS A 318 11.79 11.78 -10.35
N SER A 319 12.45 11.61 -9.19
CA SER A 319 12.49 12.62 -8.12
C SER A 319 13.23 13.89 -8.56
N THR A 320 12.62 15.06 -8.37
CA THR A 320 13.24 16.36 -8.71
C THR A 320 14.54 16.63 -7.94
N LYS A 321 14.69 16.06 -6.74
CA LYS A 321 15.88 16.22 -5.88
C LYS A 321 17.14 15.59 -6.47
N THR A 322 16.99 14.54 -7.26
CA THR A 322 18.12 13.82 -7.85
C THR A 322 18.37 14.23 -9.30
N LYS A 323 17.67 15.26 -9.81
CA LYS A 323 17.81 15.74 -11.19
C LYS A 323 19.20 16.34 -11.41
N PRO A 324 20.02 15.75 -12.30
CA PRO A 324 21.32 16.31 -12.66
C PRO A 324 21.21 17.73 -13.23
N HIS A 325 22.19 18.59 -12.97
CA HIS A 325 22.22 19.95 -13.53
C HIS A 325 22.22 19.92 -15.06
N ILE A 326 21.39 20.76 -15.68
CA ILE A 326 21.32 20.89 -17.15
C ILE A 326 22.33 21.89 -17.72
N LYS A 327 22.94 22.71 -16.85
CA LYS A 327 23.91 23.77 -17.20
C LYS A 327 25.10 23.76 -16.24
N GLU A 328 26.28 24.02 -16.77
CA GLU A 328 27.52 24.14 -16.00
C GLU A 328 28.44 25.20 -16.62
N GLU A 329 29.25 25.85 -15.77
CA GLU A 329 30.28 26.79 -16.21
C GLU A 329 31.48 26.05 -16.82
N CYS A 330 31.95 26.52 -17.97
CA CYS A 330 33.14 26.03 -18.63
C CYS A 330 34.13 27.17 -18.87
N VAL A 331 35.42 26.88 -18.75
CA VAL A 331 36.48 27.85 -19.02
C VAL A 331 37.31 27.34 -20.19
N VAL A 332 37.25 28.07 -21.30
CA VAL A 332 38.11 27.80 -22.46
C VAL A 332 39.45 28.49 -22.24
N PRO A 333 40.58 27.78 -22.36
CA PRO A 333 41.91 28.34 -22.06
C PRO A 333 42.31 29.56 -22.91
N THR A 334 41.64 29.81 -24.02
CA THR A 334 41.90 30.94 -24.92
C THR A 334 41.38 32.26 -24.31
N PRO A 335 42.19 33.33 -24.16
CA PRO A 335 41.72 34.62 -23.65
C PRO A 335 41.00 35.45 -24.73
N CYS A 336 39.87 36.08 -24.38
CA CYS A 336 39.14 36.97 -25.30
C CYS A 336 39.75 38.39 -25.33
N TYR A 337 40.03 38.91 -26.53
CA TYR A 337 40.51 40.30 -26.73
C TYR A 337 39.43 41.15 -27.39
N LYS A 338 39.07 42.30 -26.79
CA LYS A 338 38.16 43.28 -27.42
C LYS A 338 38.93 44.12 -28.45
N PRO A 339 38.48 44.22 -29.72
CA PRO A 339 39.01 45.21 -30.64
C PRO A 339 38.55 46.61 -30.21
N LYS A 340 39.46 47.59 -30.18
CA LYS A 340 39.14 49.01 -29.97
C LYS A 340 38.52 49.58 -31.24
N GLU A 341 37.27 50.04 -31.16
CA GLU A 341 36.55 50.71 -32.24
C GLU A 341 37.22 52.03 -32.66
N LYS A 342 37.29 52.29 -33.96
CA LYS A 342 37.59 53.61 -34.54
C LYS A 342 36.40 54.10 -35.35
N LEU A 343 35.70 55.09 -34.78
CA LEU A 343 34.97 56.24 -35.34
C LEU A 343 33.93 56.05 -36.49
N PRO A 344 32.90 56.92 -36.53
CA PRO A 344 31.60 56.62 -37.14
C PRO A 344 31.55 56.97 -38.63
N VAL A 345 30.91 56.12 -39.42
CA VAL A 345 30.50 56.44 -40.80
C VAL A 345 29.01 56.74 -40.79
N GLU A 346 28.68 57.89 -41.36
CA GLU A 346 27.36 58.52 -41.35
C GLU A 346 26.23 57.67 -41.94
N ALA A 347 25.07 57.86 -41.31
CA ALA A 347 23.79 57.30 -41.67
C ALA A 347 23.33 57.75 -43.06
N LYS A 348 22.89 56.78 -43.87
CA LYS A 348 21.78 56.97 -44.80
C LYS A 348 20.64 56.05 -44.40
N LEU A 349 19.47 56.64 -44.21
CA LEU A 349 18.15 55.99 -44.10
C LEU A 349 17.26 56.63 -45.18
N PRO A 350 16.12 56.04 -45.59
CA PRO A 350 15.71 54.62 -45.54
C PRO A 350 15.10 54.14 -46.90
N TRP A 351 15.43 52.94 -47.38
CA TRP A 351 14.63 52.24 -48.39
C TRP A 351 13.56 51.41 -47.68
N TYR A 352 12.39 52.00 -47.49
CA TYR A 352 11.19 51.29 -47.06
C TYR A 352 10.51 50.70 -48.30
N LYS A 353 10.14 49.42 -48.22
CA LYS A 353 9.49 48.55 -49.23
C LYS A 353 10.43 47.71 -50.08
N GLN A 354 10.83 46.57 -49.52
CA GLN A 354 10.81 45.24 -50.17
C GLN A 354 11.27 44.15 -49.18
N ALA A 355 10.57 44.06 -48.05
CA ALA A 355 10.52 42.90 -47.16
C ALA A 355 9.33 43.09 -46.21
N GLN A 356 8.13 43.20 -46.78
CA GLN A 356 6.89 43.14 -46.02
C GLN A 356 5.90 42.30 -46.81
N GLU A 357 6.33 41.08 -47.14
CA GLU A 357 5.52 40.02 -47.72
C GLU A 357 6.30 38.69 -47.58
N LEU A 358 6.73 38.36 -46.35
CA LEU A 358 6.85 36.99 -45.82
C LEU A 358 7.35 37.02 -44.36
N GLU A 359 6.61 37.71 -43.49
CA GLU A 359 6.71 37.50 -42.03
C GLU A 359 5.30 37.31 -41.48
N GLU A 360 4.67 36.19 -41.84
CA GLU A 360 3.89 35.43 -40.85
C GLU A 360 4.88 34.53 -40.11
N GLY A 361 5.83 35.17 -39.42
CA GLY A 361 6.69 34.52 -38.47
C GLY A 361 5.85 34.26 -37.23
N THR A 362 5.29 33.06 -37.15
CA THR A 362 4.68 32.51 -35.95
C THR A 362 5.57 32.84 -34.75
N ALA A 363 5.06 33.60 -33.79
CA ALA A 363 5.75 33.89 -32.54
C ALA A 363 5.89 32.59 -31.74
N LEU A 364 6.87 31.78 -32.10
CA LEU A 364 7.16 30.50 -31.48
C LEU A 364 8.36 30.70 -30.56
N SER A 365 8.07 30.72 -29.26
CA SER A 365 9.05 30.77 -28.19
C SER A 365 9.78 29.43 -28.06
N GLU A 366 11.01 29.46 -27.54
CA GLU A 366 11.73 28.26 -27.09
C GLU A 366 11.10 27.65 -25.81
N GLU A 367 10.14 28.35 -25.20
CA GLU A 367 9.36 27.89 -24.06
C GLU A 367 8.02 27.26 -24.50
N PRO A 368 7.61 26.12 -23.90
CA PRO A 368 6.36 25.44 -24.25
C PRO A 368 5.16 26.34 -23.92
N SER A 369 4.39 26.69 -24.93
CA SER A 369 3.25 27.60 -24.79
C SER A 369 2.00 27.04 -25.45
N PHE A 370 0.83 27.46 -24.95
CA PHE A 370 -0.45 27.05 -25.51
C PHE A 370 -0.70 27.76 -26.83
N ILE A 371 -0.70 27.00 -27.92
CA ILE A 371 -0.97 27.50 -29.27
C ILE A 371 -2.37 27.07 -29.70
N PRO A 372 -3.32 28.01 -29.85
CA PRO A 372 -4.64 27.72 -30.35
C PRO A 372 -4.61 27.50 -31.87
N GLU A 373 -5.17 26.39 -32.35
CA GLU A 373 -5.40 26.19 -33.78
C GLU A 373 -6.54 27.08 -34.31
N ALA A 374 -6.71 27.09 -35.63
CA ALA A 374 -7.82 27.75 -36.28
C ALA A 374 -9.17 27.19 -35.77
N TRP A 375 -10.14 28.07 -35.61
CA TRP A 375 -11.49 27.68 -35.20
C TRP A 375 -12.16 26.82 -36.28
N SER A 376 -12.87 25.78 -35.84
CA SER A 376 -13.69 24.96 -36.74
C SER A 376 -14.75 25.79 -37.43
N THR A 377 -15.36 25.25 -38.49
CA THR A 377 -16.62 25.79 -39.01
C THR A 377 -17.70 25.76 -37.91
N CYS A 378 -18.70 26.63 -38.02
CA CYS A 378 -19.77 26.71 -37.05
C CYS A 378 -20.54 25.37 -36.99
N SER A 379 -20.84 24.87 -35.79
CA SER A 379 -21.52 23.58 -35.62
C SER A 379 -22.92 23.53 -36.23
N VAL A 380 -23.51 24.68 -36.51
CA VAL A 380 -24.81 24.83 -37.17
C VAL A 380 -24.63 25.62 -38.46
N THR A 381 -25.42 25.29 -39.49
CA THR A 381 -25.44 26.01 -40.78
C THR A 381 -26.35 27.23 -40.78
N CYS A 382 -27.17 27.38 -39.75
CA CYS A 382 -27.98 28.55 -39.45
C CYS A 382 -28.26 28.57 -37.93
N GLY A 383 -28.55 29.72 -37.36
CA GLY A 383 -28.71 29.96 -35.93
C GLY A 383 -27.38 30.18 -35.20
N VAL A 384 -27.47 30.21 -33.88
CA VAL A 384 -26.29 30.25 -32.99
C VAL A 384 -25.80 28.81 -32.82
N GLY A 385 -24.56 28.56 -33.18
CA GLY A 385 -23.84 27.33 -32.90
C GLY A 385 -22.59 27.59 -32.09
N SER A 386 -21.71 26.59 -32.05
CA SER A 386 -20.41 26.70 -31.40
C SER A 386 -19.30 26.31 -32.37
N GLN A 387 -18.21 27.08 -32.33
CA GLN A 387 -16.94 26.70 -32.94
C GLN A 387 -16.03 26.14 -31.86
N MET A 388 -15.35 25.07 -32.19
CA MET A 388 -14.35 24.46 -31.32
C MET A 388 -12.98 24.64 -31.98
N ARG A 389 -11.95 24.83 -31.16
CA ARG A 389 -10.57 24.78 -31.63
C ARG A 389 -9.76 23.87 -30.74
N LEU A 390 -8.81 23.16 -31.33
CA LEU A 390 -7.83 22.44 -30.55
C LEU A 390 -6.82 23.46 -30.00
N VAL A 391 -6.44 23.27 -28.75
CA VAL A 391 -5.34 24.02 -28.14
C VAL A 391 -4.25 23.01 -27.84
N LYS A 392 -3.12 23.13 -28.53
CA LYS A 392 -1.97 22.24 -28.35
C LYS A 392 -0.90 22.96 -27.55
N CYS A 393 -0.19 22.20 -26.72
CA CYS A 393 1.05 22.68 -26.12
C CYS A 393 2.15 22.45 -27.16
N GLN A 394 2.78 23.52 -27.64
CA GLN A 394 3.79 23.44 -28.70
C GLN A 394 5.06 24.19 -28.30
N VAL A 395 6.21 23.67 -28.73
CA VAL A 395 7.53 24.29 -28.51
C VAL A 395 8.35 24.26 -29.80
N LEU A 396 9.15 25.30 -30.03
CA LEU A 396 10.10 25.35 -31.13
C LEU A 396 11.42 24.67 -30.72
N LEU A 397 11.76 23.58 -31.38
CA LEU A 397 13.04 22.92 -31.18
C LEU A 397 14.11 23.64 -32.01
N SER A 398 14.90 24.52 -31.38
CA SER A 398 15.89 25.38 -32.06
C SER A 398 16.99 24.61 -32.80
N PHE A 399 17.27 23.36 -32.42
CA PHE A 399 18.24 22.50 -33.12
C PHE A 399 17.77 22.00 -34.49
N SER A 400 16.47 21.73 -34.66
CA SER A 400 15.90 21.18 -35.91
C SER A 400 14.99 22.18 -36.64
N GLN A 401 14.78 23.37 -36.07
CA GLN A 401 13.79 24.36 -36.54
C GLN A 401 12.39 23.75 -36.75
N SER A 402 12.04 22.74 -35.95
CA SER A 402 10.77 22.02 -36.07
C SER A 402 9.90 22.23 -34.83
N VAL A 403 8.59 22.30 -35.03
CA VAL A 403 7.60 22.44 -33.96
C VAL A 403 7.19 21.06 -33.46
N ALA A 404 7.18 20.85 -32.15
CA ALA A 404 6.76 19.60 -31.52
C ALA A 404 5.53 19.81 -30.62
N ASP A 405 4.57 18.87 -30.71
CA ASP A 405 3.39 18.80 -29.85
C ASP A 405 3.74 18.11 -28.52
N LEU A 406 3.45 18.75 -27.40
CA LEU A 406 3.67 18.27 -26.05
C LEU A 406 2.33 17.95 -25.33
N PRO A 407 2.34 17.10 -24.29
CA PRO A 407 1.20 16.93 -23.40
C PRO A 407 0.77 18.28 -22.78
N ILE A 408 -0.54 18.45 -22.54
CA ILE A 408 -1.14 19.71 -22.07
C ILE A 408 -0.57 20.16 -20.72
N ASP A 409 -0.14 19.22 -19.88
CA ASP A 409 0.39 19.47 -18.54
C ASP A 409 1.80 20.09 -18.54
N GLU A 410 2.49 20.10 -19.68
CA GLU A 410 3.85 20.66 -19.83
C GLU A 410 3.86 22.18 -20.15
N CYS A 411 2.69 22.77 -20.43
CA CYS A 411 2.54 24.21 -20.66
C CYS A 411 2.05 24.91 -19.40
N GLU A 412 2.86 25.79 -18.80
CA GLU A 412 2.47 26.62 -17.67
C GLU A 412 1.76 27.91 -18.15
N GLY A 413 0.54 28.18 -17.65
CA GLY A 413 -0.21 29.40 -17.96
C GLY A 413 -1.72 29.17 -18.10
N PRO A 414 -2.51 30.25 -18.27
CA PRO A 414 -3.97 30.13 -18.45
C PRO A 414 -4.30 29.52 -19.81
N LYS A 415 -4.97 28.36 -19.81
CA LYS A 415 -5.38 27.66 -21.04
C LYS A 415 -6.37 28.51 -21.87
N PRO A 416 -6.06 28.81 -23.14
CA PRO A 416 -6.98 29.51 -24.04
C PRO A 416 -8.33 28.79 -24.19
N VAL A 417 -9.41 29.56 -24.32
CA VAL A 417 -10.77 29.00 -24.51
C VAL A 417 -10.83 28.12 -25.75
N SER A 418 -11.33 26.89 -25.60
CA SER A 418 -11.43 25.88 -26.66
C SER A 418 -12.77 25.87 -27.38
N GLN A 419 -13.75 26.63 -26.88
CA GLN A 419 -15.10 26.73 -27.44
C GLN A 419 -15.55 28.19 -27.46
N ARG A 420 -16.11 28.65 -28.57
CA ARG A 420 -16.75 29.95 -28.69
C ARG A 420 -18.08 29.83 -29.41
N ALA A 421 -19.03 30.71 -29.10
CA ALA A 421 -20.27 30.80 -29.86
C ALA A 421 -19.99 31.36 -31.27
N CYS A 422 -20.70 30.85 -32.26
CA CYS A 422 -20.69 31.34 -33.64
C CYS A 422 -22.12 31.51 -34.12
N TYR A 423 -22.35 32.41 -35.07
CA TYR A 423 -23.66 32.61 -35.65
C TYR A 423 -23.57 32.40 -37.15
N SER A 424 -24.33 31.43 -37.67
CA SER A 424 -24.26 30.99 -39.06
C SER A 424 -25.38 31.59 -39.94
N GLY A 425 -26.00 32.70 -39.51
CA GLY A 425 -27.16 33.32 -40.18
C GLY A 425 -28.49 32.70 -39.76
N PRO A 426 -29.66 33.34 -39.95
CA PRO A 426 -30.95 32.87 -39.39
C PRO A 426 -31.46 31.57 -40.03
N CYS A 427 -32.02 30.65 -39.24
CA CYS A 427 -32.70 29.45 -39.76
C CYS A 427 -34.13 29.78 -40.20
N SER A 428 -34.41 29.71 -41.50
CA SER A 428 -35.76 29.84 -42.03
C SER A 428 -36.44 28.47 -42.11
N GLY A 429 -37.57 28.30 -41.42
CA GLY A 429 -38.45 27.16 -41.54
C GLY A 429 -39.64 27.47 -42.47
N GLU A 430 -39.77 26.63 -43.49
CA GLU A 430 -40.89 26.39 -44.42
C GLU A 430 -41.35 27.50 -45.37
N ALA A 431 -40.95 27.37 -46.64
CA ALA A 431 -41.92 27.10 -47.70
C ALA A 431 -41.26 26.27 -48.82
N THR A 432 -41.92 25.15 -49.11
CA THR A 432 -41.89 24.23 -50.25
C THR A 432 -41.08 24.61 -51.51
N GLU A 433 -40.41 23.57 -52.03
CA GLU A 433 -39.72 23.39 -53.31
C GLU A 433 -40.21 24.24 -54.49
N TYR A 434 -39.26 24.78 -55.29
CA TYR A 434 -39.06 24.56 -56.74
C TYR A 434 -37.87 25.44 -57.25
N PRO A 435 -37.29 25.20 -58.45
CA PRO A 435 -35.85 25.34 -58.75
C PRO A 435 -35.44 26.76 -59.22
N PRO A 436 -34.14 27.00 -59.48
CA PRO A 436 -33.49 28.29 -59.30
C PRO A 436 -33.61 29.18 -60.54
N GLU A 437 -33.67 30.49 -60.35
CA GLU A 437 -32.91 31.45 -61.15
C GLU A 437 -32.83 32.83 -60.48
N GLU A 438 -31.58 33.29 -60.33
CA GLU A 438 -31.11 34.69 -60.31
C GLU A 438 -31.46 35.62 -59.14
N THR A 439 -30.53 35.61 -58.19
CA THR A 439 -29.98 36.77 -57.47
C THR A 439 -30.07 38.11 -58.20
N GLN A 440 -30.65 39.15 -57.57
CA GLN A 440 -29.92 40.36 -57.11
C GLN A 440 -30.85 41.52 -56.66
N LEU A 441 -30.32 42.27 -55.67
CA LEU A 441 -30.67 43.63 -55.19
C LEU A 441 -31.78 43.74 -54.14
N LEU A 442 -31.39 44.07 -52.90
CA LEU A 442 -31.83 45.29 -52.17
C LEU A 442 -31.34 45.27 -50.71
N TYR A 443 -30.15 45.81 -50.50
CA TYR A 443 -29.67 46.33 -49.21
C TYR A 443 -30.21 47.77 -49.07
N GLY A 444 -30.78 48.17 -47.92
CA GLY A 444 -30.95 49.61 -47.70
C GLY A 444 -31.86 50.22 -46.61
N SER A 445 -32.45 49.54 -45.62
CA SER A 445 -33.42 50.27 -44.77
C SER A 445 -33.61 49.89 -43.28
N LEU A 446 -32.63 49.31 -42.57
CA LEU A 446 -32.80 49.01 -41.13
C LEU A 446 -31.60 49.42 -40.26
N GLN A 447 -31.09 50.64 -40.43
CA GLN A 447 -29.95 51.15 -39.65
C GLN A 447 -30.29 52.40 -38.81
N GLU A 448 -31.53 52.57 -38.36
CA GLU A 448 -31.92 53.76 -37.55
C GLU A 448 -32.61 53.48 -36.21
N PHE A 449 -32.66 52.24 -35.72
CA PHE A 449 -33.29 51.93 -34.41
C PHE A 449 -32.35 51.36 -33.32
N ASP A 450 -31.06 51.17 -33.59
CA ASP A 450 -30.15 50.36 -32.73
C ASP A 450 -29.25 51.16 -31.76
N GLU A 451 -29.48 52.45 -31.50
CA GLU A 451 -28.53 53.29 -30.72
C GLU A 451 -29.07 54.05 -29.49
N LEU A 452 -30.32 53.84 -29.04
CA LEU A 452 -30.93 54.70 -28.00
C LEU A 452 -30.84 54.22 -26.53
N TYR A 453 -30.72 52.92 -26.27
CA TYR A 453 -30.73 52.33 -24.92
C TYR A 453 -29.57 51.36 -24.72
N ASP A 454 -28.96 51.37 -23.54
CA ASP A 454 -27.75 50.60 -23.24
C ASP A 454 -27.78 50.01 -21.82
N TRP A 455 -27.06 48.93 -21.61
CA TRP A 455 -27.00 48.22 -20.33
C TRP A 455 -25.79 48.65 -19.50
N GLU A 456 -25.98 48.96 -18.22
CA GLU A 456 -24.88 49.28 -17.30
C GLU A 456 -25.04 48.53 -15.95
N TYR A 457 -23.92 48.33 -15.24
CA TYR A 457 -23.91 47.78 -13.88
C TYR A 457 -24.13 48.91 -12.87
N GLU A 458 -25.16 48.81 -12.03
CA GLU A 458 -25.50 49.84 -11.02
C GLU A 458 -24.79 49.59 -9.68
N GLY A 459 -24.43 48.33 -9.38
CA GLY A 459 -23.79 47.99 -8.11
C GLY A 459 -23.76 46.50 -7.83
N PHE A 460 -23.52 46.11 -6.58
CA PHE A 460 -23.56 44.74 -6.12
C PHE A 460 -24.66 44.56 -5.07
N THR A 461 -25.26 43.38 -5.02
CA THR A 461 -26.23 42.99 -4.00
C THR A 461 -25.59 42.94 -2.60
N GLU A 462 -26.40 42.82 -1.54
CA GLU A 462 -25.87 42.63 -0.18
C GLU A 462 -25.10 41.30 -0.05
N CYS A 463 -24.11 41.27 0.85
CA CYS A 463 -23.27 40.08 0.98
C CYS A 463 -24.08 38.92 1.54
N SER A 464 -23.99 37.76 0.90
CA SER A 464 -24.73 36.56 1.33
C SER A 464 -24.41 36.14 2.76
N GLU A 465 -23.21 36.43 3.26
CA GLU A 465 -22.76 36.15 4.62
C GLU A 465 -22.10 37.38 5.24
N SER A 466 -22.38 37.62 6.53
CA SER A 466 -21.87 38.82 7.23
C SER A 466 -20.44 38.67 7.75
N CYS A 467 -19.92 37.44 7.84
CA CYS A 467 -18.55 37.12 8.20
C CYS A 467 -18.19 35.70 7.70
N GLY A 468 -16.91 35.38 7.56
CA GLY A 468 -16.45 34.03 7.18
C GLY A 468 -16.47 33.73 5.68
N GLY A 469 -16.74 34.72 4.83
CA GLY A 469 -16.75 34.63 3.37
C GLY A 469 -18.14 34.44 2.77
N GLY A 470 -18.65 35.48 2.12
CA GLY A 470 -19.88 35.48 1.32
C GLY A 470 -19.64 35.92 -0.12
N VAL A 471 -20.71 35.96 -0.91
CA VAL A 471 -20.69 36.37 -2.33
C VAL A 471 -21.75 37.43 -2.60
N GLN A 472 -21.42 38.41 -3.43
CA GLN A 472 -22.31 39.45 -3.96
C GLN A 472 -22.40 39.36 -5.48
N GLU A 473 -23.57 39.64 -6.03
CA GLU A 473 -23.84 39.62 -7.47
C GLU A 473 -24.03 41.04 -8.01
N ALA A 474 -23.51 41.33 -9.19
CA ALA A 474 -23.62 42.64 -9.80
C ALA A 474 -25.02 42.86 -10.40
N VAL A 475 -25.68 43.95 -10.02
CA VAL A 475 -27.00 44.35 -10.50
C VAL A 475 -26.85 45.09 -11.83
N VAL A 476 -27.58 44.63 -12.85
CA VAL A 476 -27.55 45.19 -14.22
C VAL A 476 -28.89 45.86 -14.52
N ILE A 477 -28.84 47.11 -14.98
CA ILE A 477 -30.02 47.92 -15.31
C ILE A 477 -29.97 48.46 -16.74
N CYS A 478 -31.14 48.70 -17.33
CA CYS A 478 -31.28 49.32 -18.65
C CYS A 478 -31.39 50.84 -18.51
N LEU A 479 -30.52 51.58 -19.21
CA LEU A 479 -30.46 53.04 -19.17
C LEU A 479 -30.65 53.64 -20.55
N LYS A 480 -31.32 54.80 -20.61
CA LYS A 480 -31.40 55.59 -21.84
C LYS A 480 -30.09 56.36 -22.08
N LYS A 481 -29.47 56.17 -23.24
CA LYS A 481 -28.08 56.60 -23.51
C LYS A 481 -27.85 58.12 -23.41
N GLN A 482 -28.88 58.93 -23.70
CA GLN A 482 -28.77 60.39 -23.63
C GLN A 482 -29.09 61.00 -22.25
N THR A 483 -29.97 60.38 -21.45
CA THR A 483 -30.45 60.98 -20.18
C THR A 483 -30.00 60.23 -18.93
N ARG A 484 -29.48 58.99 -19.06
CA ARG A 484 -29.12 58.07 -17.97
C ARG A 484 -30.26 57.80 -16.98
N GLU A 485 -31.50 57.92 -17.44
CA GLU A 485 -32.66 57.51 -16.66
C GLU A 485 -32.90 56.01 -16.82
N ILE A 486 -33.35 55.37 -15.73
CA ILE A 486 -33.65 53.94 -15.68
C ILE A 486 -34.90 53.68 -16.52
N ALA A 487 -34.72 52.84 -17.53
CA ALA A 487 -35.77 52.45 -18.47
C ALA A 487 -36.21 51.00 -18.21
N ASP A 488 -37.35 50.62 -18.78
CA ASP A 488 -37.84 49.26 -18.72
C ASP A 488 -36.86 48.29 -19.41
N GLU A 489 -36.63 47.14 -18.79
CA GLU A 489 -35.67 46.12 -19.18
C GLU A 489 -35.90 45.59 -20.62
N THR A 490 -37.15 45.66 -21.10
CA THR A 490 -37.56 45.24 -22.45
C THR A 490 -37.10 46.18 -23.58
N LEU A 491 -36.71 47.41 -23.24
CA LEU A 491 -36.26 48.43 -24.21
C LEU A 491 -34.77 48.30 -24.54
N CYS A 492 -33.98 47.65 -23.68
CA CYS A 492 -32.60 47.32 -23.98
C CYS A 492 -32.50 45.96 -24.68
N VAL A 493 -31.65 45.89 -25.71
CA VAL A 493 -31.43 44.68 -26.49
C VAL A 493 -30.88 43.57 -25.59
N SER A 494 -31.66 42.52 -25.36
CA SER A 494 -31.33 41.46 -24.40
C SER A 494 -30.06 40.68 -24.78
N SER A 495 -29.73 40.63 -26.08
CA SER A 495 -28.50 39.97 -26.58
C SER A 495 -27.21 40.71 -26.21
N ARG A 496 -27.30 41.99 -25.83
CA ARG A 496 -26.17 42.79 -25.34
C ARG A 496 -26.15 42.92 -23.82
N ARG A 497 -27.01 42.21 -23.09
CA ARG A 497 -27.02 42.24 -21.62
C ARG A 497 -25.67 41.74 -21.09
N PRO A 498 -24.97 42.52 -20.25
CA PRO A 498 -23.71 42.12 -19.64
C PRO A 498 -23.82 40.80 -18.86
N PRO A 499 -22.78 39.96 -18.85
CA PRO A 499 -22.79 38.67 -18.17
C PRO A 499 -22.88 38.81 -16.64
N GLN A 500 -23.34 37.76 -15.97
CA GLN A 500 -23.42 37.74 -14.50
C GLN A 500 -22.02 37.82 -13.88
N LEU A 501 -21.84 38.77 -12.96
CA LEU A 501 -20.56 39.04 -12.30
C LEU A 501 -20.70 38.84 -10.78
N LEU A 502 -19.95 37.88 -10.24
CA LEU A 502 -19.94 37.54 -8.81
C LEU A 502 -18.65 37.99 -8.15
N LYS A 503 -18.73 38.53 -6.93
CA LYS A 503 -17.58 39.04 -6.16
C LYS A 503 -17.63 38.53 -4.72
N ALA A 504 -16.49 38.07 -4.20
CA ALA A 504 -16.35 37.66 -2.80
C ALA A 504 -16.37 38.87 -1.85
N CYS A 505 -17.04 38.71 -0.70
CA CYS A 505 -17.24 39.73 0.33
C CYS A 505 -17.17 39.12 1.74
N SER A 506 -17.05 39.96 2.78
CA SER A 506 -17.02 39.53 4.20
C SER A 506 -15.98 38.45 4.54
N LEU A 507 -14.73 38.63 4.09
CA LEU A 507 -13.63 37.67 4.30
C LEU A 507 -13.08 37.64 5.74
N ASP A 508 -13.56 38.54 6.60
CA ASP A 508 -13.12 38.59 7.99
C ASP A 508 -13.67 37.38 8.77
N PRO A 509 -12.84 36.73 9.62
CA PRO A 509 -13.28 35.59 10.42
C PRO A 509 -14.39 36.01 11.39
N CYS A 510 -15.45 35.22 11.45
CA CYS A 510 -16.56 35.47 12.36
C CYS A 510 -16.08 35.50 13.83
N PRO A 511 -16.59 36.42 14.66
CA PRO A 511 -16.25 36.45 16.07
C PRO A 511 -16.63 35.11 16.75
N PRO A 512 -15.80 34.61 17.68
CA PRO A 512 -16.09 33.36 18.38
C PRO A 512 -17.36 33.50 19.21
N ARG A 513 -18.19 32.46 19.16
CA ARG A 513 -19.50 32.41 19.80
C ARG A 513 -19.42 32.24 21.32
#